data_AF-A0A960YV80-F1
#
_entry.id   AF-A0A960YV80-F1
#
_cell.length_a   1.000
_cell.length_b   1.000
_cell.length_c   1.000
_cell.angle_alpha   90.00
_cell.angle_beta   90.00
_cell.angle_gamma   90.00
#
_symmetry.space_group_name_H-M   'P 1'
#
loop_
_entity.id
_entity.type
_entity.pdbx_description
1 polymer ?
#
loop_
_entity_poly.entity_id
_entity_poly.type
_entity_poly.pdbx_seq_one_letter_code
_entity_poly.pdbx_strand_id
1 'polypeptide(L)'
;MKARHHHWIWIVLLLFAGCASFPSREWLLETGRASGNQSRERVARIANQFDQVSQSDRQLAIETVATENSSVGQDALFEILENPQVRQSPELQQQVVAAIQKRSEEDNPGRLLEMVVTDPGLQSSQVMDYLGQKIGPVAARQFLDHLQNEPDALNKEILHLFVKTDYRAAEDLVLQQFERKPELIDAASLEWLAQKKNERAAAVLLKASASRPDLMEMEALPDLFLKNEYKAAAPLLFKQAQAHPEMISEPLVRFLGAVRYEPAMELYKRNIAHNQLVDASIDALDALQTESARLYILALGRDPNPAIRLAALQKVAGFQSSQMRKRAQPDMLLILQNHTSEPPEIVQTSLDFFTHQPYEARAFEALKKVYHGSTDGQSRQLALTAMARMQNTSIENLEQALEDGMRHSDTSLVYQKPAQKKTVATRKRADSRKPKPAKQRSAPATRLACKVRSSYTNADLQRMRSMMADFFGPDLSLDLRNQINNAILSYADLKGARTQLIIRSYRRYAKDASEEQIRTWMQSGLAWPGSLALIVWGIHQEYSTDAMRQYALASLFGIERWKAHDLLMLVRERCM
;
A
#
# COMPACT_ATOMS: atom_id res chain seq x y z
N MET A 1 76.15 -75.89 11.83
CA MET A 1 75.44 -74.68 12.31
C MET A 1 75.02 -73.78 11.14
N LYS A 2 74.10 -74.25 10.28
CA LYS A 2 73.54 -73.50 9.14
C LYS A 2 72.02 -73.75 9.11
N ALA A 3 71.26 -73.10 10.00
CA ALA A 3 69.80 -73.22 10.01
C ALA A 3 69.06 -72.13 10.84
N ARG A 4 69.62 -70.93 11.06
CA ARG A 4 68.97 -69.91 11.92
C ARG A 4 68.77 -68.53 11.32
N HIS A 5 69.14 -68.29 10.06
CA HIS A 5 68.96 -66.97 9.43
C HIS A 5 67.77 -66.83 8.48
N HIS A 6 67.00 -67.90 8.23
CA HIS A 6 65.81 -67.80 7.35
C HIS A 6 64.49 -67.54 8.06
N HIS A 7 64.39 -67.58 9.40
CA HIS A 7 63.12 -67.28 10.09
C HIS A 7 62.90 -65.79 10.39
N TRP A 8 63.95 -64.98 10.47
CA TRP A 8 63.80 -63.54 10.73
C TRP A 8 63.30 -62.75 9.52
N ILE A 9 63.64 -63.18 8.30
CA ILE A 9 63.21 -62.52 7.06
C ILE A 9 61.71 -62.70 6.82
N TRP A 10 61.15 -63.86 7.17
CA TRP A 10 59.70 -64.10 7.07
C TRP A 10 58.90 -63.37 8.14
N ILE A 11 59.45 -63.18 9.35
CA ILE A 11 58.77 -62.43 10.42
C ILE A 11 58.76 -60.91 10.09
N VAL A 12 59.82 -60.37 9.50
CA VAL A 12 59.85 -58.96 9.06
C VAL A 12 58.97 -58.74 7.82
N LEU A 13 58.92 -59.68 6.87
CA LEU A 13 58.00 -59.60 5.72
C LEU A 13 56.52 -59.79 6.11
N LEU A 14 56.21 -60.59 7.14
CA LEU A 14 54.84 -60.70 7.68
C LEU A 14 54.45 -59.48 8.56
N LEU A 15 55.41 -58.79 9.19
CA LEU A 15 55.15 -57.53 9.89
C LEU A 15 54.89 -56.36 8.93
N PHE A 16 55.46 -56.36 7.72
CA PHE A 16 55.15 -55.35 6.69
C PHE A 16 53.92 -55.68 5.84
N ALA A 17 53.51 -56.95 5.74
CA ALA A 17 52.29 -57.36 5.02
C ALA A 17 51.00 -57.16 5.83
N GLY A 18 51.09 -56.87 7.14
CA GLY A 18 49.95 -56.72 8.05
C GLY A 18 49.59 -55.28 8.43
N CYS A 19 50.40 -54.29 8.07
CA CYS A 19 50.04 -52.89 8.25
C CYS A 19 49.12 -52.47 7.11
N ALA A 20 47.80 -52.65 7.30
CA ALA A 20 46.82 -51.97 6.48
C ALA A 20 47.17 -50.47 6.50
N SER A 21 47.68 -49.97 5.38
CA SER A 21 48.06 -48.57 5.22
C SER A 21 46.80 -47.74 5.43
N PHE A 22 46.74 -47.04 6.57
CA PHE A 22 45.67 -46.11 6.89
C PHE A 22 45.45 -45.13 5.73
N PRO A 23 44.22 -44.60 5.53
CA PRO A 23 43.94 -43.64 4.47
C PRO A 23 44.78 -42.37 4.64
N SER A 24 45.96 -42.32 4.03
CA SER A 24 46.75 -41.10 3.95
C SER A 24 46.13 -40.17 2.92
N ARG A 25 46.40 -38.86 3.02
CA ARG A 25 45.94 -37.88 2.05
C ARG A 25 46.29 -38.25 0.60
N GLU A 26 47.51 -38.76 0.36
CA GLU A 26 47.93 -39.24 -0.96
C GLU A 26 47.10 -40.44 -1.43
N TRP A 27 46.81 -41.37 -0.53
CA TRP A 27 46.00 -42.55 -0.85
C TRP A 27 44.54 -42.18 -1.17
N LEU A 28 43.96 -41.18 -0.49
CA LEU A 28 42.63 -40.64 -0.82
C LEU A 28 42.61 -40.01 -2.22
N LEU A 29 43.61 -39.20 -2.56
CA LEU A 29 43.75 -38.58 -3.88
C LEU A 29 43.94 -39.62 -5.00
N GLU A 30 44.71 -40.68 -4.74
CA GLU A 30 44.85 -41.80 -5.67
C GLU A 30 43.55 -42.58 -5.83
N THR A 31 42.78 -42.74 -4.75
CA THR A 31 41.48 -43.42 -4.78
C THR A 31 40.49 -42.64 -5.64
N GLY A 32 40.43 -41.32 -5.54
CA GLY A 32 39.58 -40.48 -6.41
C GLY A 32 39.97 -40.50 -7.89
N ARG A 33 41.15 -41.03 -8.24
CA ARG A 33 41.61 -41.22 -9.63
C ARG A 33 41.46 -42.67 -10.12
N ALA A 34 41.17 -43.61 -9.21
CA ALA A 34 41.00 -45.00 -9.56
C ALA A 34 39.69 -45.20 -10.34
N SER A 35 39.59 -46.31 -11.10
CA SER A 35 38.37 -46.65 -11.83
C SER A 35 38.08 -48.15 -11.74
N GLY A 36 36.81 -48.52 -11.94
CA GLY A 36 36.36 -49.91 -11.91
C GLY A 36 36.42 -50.53 -10.51
N ASN A 37 36.72 -51.83 -10.45
CA ASN A 37 36.66 -52.61 -9.19
C ASN A 37 37.64 -52.11 -8.11
N GLN A 38 38.80 -51.58 -8.51
CA GLN A 38 39.77 -51.04 -7.55
C GLN A 38 39.26 -49.78 -6.86
N SER A 39 38.50 -48.93 -7.56
CA SER A 39 37.86 -47.76 -6.94
C SER A 39 36.84 -48.19 -5.89
N ARG A 40 35.97 -49.14 -6.25
CA ARG A 40 34.92 -49.67 -5.36
C ARG A 40 35.48 -50.27 -4.06
N GLU A 41 36.53 -51.09 -4.15
CA GLU A 41 37.17 -51.68 -2.95
C GLU A 41 37.80 -50.62 -2.05
N ARG A 42 38.44 -49.60 -2.64
CA ARG A 42 39.07 -48.52 -1.88
C ARG A 42 38.03 -47.61 -1.22
N VAL A 43 36.94 -47.32 -1.91
CA VAL A 43 35.81 -46.53 -1.38
C VAL A 43 35.11 -47.23 -0.23
N ALA A 44 34.83 -48.53 -0.36
CA ALA A 44 34.29 -49.32 0.75
C ALA A 44 35.25 -49.31 1.96
N ARG A 45 36.57 -49.38 1.72
CA ARG A 45 37.57 -49.30 2.78
C ARG A 45 37.60 -47.93 3.47
N ILE A 46 37.42 -46.82 2.73
CA ILE A 46 37.33 -45.48 3.32
C ILE A 46 36.19 -45.41 4.33
N ALA A 47 35.00 -45.91 3.98
CA ALA A 47 33.85 -45.87 4.87
C ALA A 47 34.05 -46.72 6.13
N ASN A 48 34.50 -47.96 5.96
CA ASN A 48 34.74 -48.89 7.07
C ASN A 48 35.83 -48.42 8.05
N GLN A 49 36.75 -47.56 7.60
CA GLN A 49 37.88 -47.04 8.40
C GLN A 49 37.80 -45.53 8.58
N PHE A 50 36.61 -44.93 8.46
CA PHE A 50 36.45 -43.49 8.49
C PHE A 50 36.87 -42.87 9.83
N ASP A 51 36.71 -43.62 10.92
CA ASP A 51 37.14 -43.25 12.27
C ASP A 51 38.66 -43.08 12.40
N GLN A 52 39.42 -43.75 11.54
CA GLN A 52 40.88 -43.71 11.46
C GLN A 52 41.39 -42.61 10.51
N VAL A 53 40.50 -41.97 9.74
CA VAL A 53 40.85 -40.83 8.89
C VAL A 53 41.15 -39.61 9.76
N SER A 54 42.30 -38.98 9.51
CA SER A 54 42.74 -37.78 10.21
C SER A 54 41.67 -36.68 10.10
N GLN A 55 41.46 -35.88 11.15
CA GLN A 55 40.44 -34.83 11.13
C GLN A 55 40.58 -33.87 9.94
N SER A 56 41.82 -33.52 9.56
CA SER A 56 42.11 -32.65 8.42
C SER A 56 41.79 -33.26 7.04
N ASP A 57 41.69 -34.59 6.95
CA ASP A 57 41.48 -35.30 5.68
C ASP A 57 40.05 -35.84 5.52
N ARG A 58 39.18 -35.70 6.53
CA ARG A 58 37.80 -36.24 6.49
C ARG A 58 36.94 -35.64 5.39
N GLN A 59 37.07 -34.35 5.15
CA GLN A 59 36.36 -33.70 4.05
C GLN A 59 36.79 -34.30 2.70
N LEU A 60 38.10 -34.46 2.49
CA LEU A 60 38.64 -35.07 1.29
C LEU A 60 38.18 -36.53 1.14
N ALA A 61 38.08 -37.27 2.24
CA ALA A 61 37.57 -38.64 2.23
C ALA A 61 36.09 -38.68 1.79
N ILE A 62 35.24 -37.79 2.31
CA ILE A 62 33.84 -37.67 1.89
C ILE A 62 33.75 -37.33 0.40
N GLU A 63 34.52 -36.33 -0.06
CA GLU A 63 34.58 -35.93 -1.47
C GLU A 63 35.04 -37.09 -2.37
N THR A 64 36.04 -37.85 -1.93
CA THR A 64 36.56 -39.02 -2.65
C THR A 64 35.48 -40.09 -2.80
N VAL A 65 34.80 -40.45 -1.72
CA VAL A 65 33.69 -41.42 -1.75
C VAL A 65 32.55 -40.92 -2.63
N ALA A 66 32.26 -39.61 -2.60
CA ALA A 66 31.22 -39.00 -3.41
C ALA A 66 31.51 -39.05 -4.93
N THR A 67 32.78 -39.17 -5.36
CA THR A 67 33.12 -39.32 -6.79
C THR A 67 32.80 -40.70 -7.37
N GLU A 68 32.63 -41.72 -6.51
CA GLU A 68 32.31 -43.08 -6.95
C GLU A 68 30.80 -43.23 -7.19
N ASN A 69 30.39 -43.04 -8.45
CA ASN A 69 29.00 -43.11 -8.92
C ASN A 69 28.48 -44.57 -9.08
N SER A 70 28.67 -45.42 -8.08
CA SER A 70 28.09 -46.76 -7.99
C SER A 70 27.43 -47.01 -6.64
N SER A 71 26.61 -48.07 -6.53
CA SER A 71 25.96 -48.45 -5.27
C SER A 71 26.94 -48.59 -4.10
N VAL A 72 28.19 -48.98 -4.37
CA VAL A 72 29.25 -49.06 -3.34
C VAL A 72 29.59 -47.69 -2.76
N GLY A 73 29.69 -46.65 -3.60
CA GLY A 73 29.90 -45.29 -3.12
C GLY A 73 28.68 -44.75 -2.37
N GLN A 74 27.48 -45.17 -2.74
CA GLN A 74 26.25 -44.81 -2.04
C GLN A 74 26.22 -45.43 -0.64
N ASP A 75 26.43 -46.74 -0.54
CA ASP A 75 26.50 -47.46 0.74
C ASP A 75 27.58 -46.89 1.64
N ALA A 76 28.75 -46.58 1.08
CA ALA A 76 29.85 -45.94 1.79
C ALA A 76 29.47 -44.57 2.37
N LEU A 77 28.70 -43.74 1.67
CA LEU A 77 28.24 -42.45 2.21
C LEU A 77 27.27 -42.64 3.39
N PHE A 78 26.35 -43.60 3.31
CA PHE A 78 25.43 -43.89 4.42
C PHE A 78 26.17 -44.47 5.63
N GLU A 79 27.14 -45.35 5.40
CA GLU A 79 28.01 -45.89 6.46
C GLU A 79 28.82 -44.78 7.14
N ILE A 80 29.34 -43.81 6.37
CA ILE A 80 30.02 -42.63 6.92
C ILE A 80 29.03 -41.74 7.71
N LEU A 81 27.79 -41.58 7.24
CA LEU A 81 26.77 -40.79 7.94
C LEU A 81 26.43 -41.38 9.31
N GLU A 82 26.45 -42.72 9.44
CA GLU A 82 26.22 -43.42 10.69
C GLU A 82 27.41 -43.31 11.67
N ASN A 83 28.59 -42.94 11.19
CA ASN A 83 29.80 -42.86 12.01
C ASN A 83 29.64 -41.88 13.19
N PRO A 84 29.96 -42.28 14.43
CA PRO A 84 29.78 -41.44 15.62
C PRO A 84 30.46 -40.07 15.53
N GLN A 85 31.63 -39.99 14.88
CA GLN A 85 32.37 -38.74 14.75
C GLN A 85 31.74 -37.78 13.74
N VAL A 86 31.03 -38.31 12.75
CA VAL A 86 30.22 -37.51 11.82
C VAL A 86 28.95 -37.05 12.52
N ARG A 87 28.26 -37.92 13.27
CA ARG A 87 27.06 -37.54 14.06
C ARG A 87 27.34 -36.47 15.11
N GLN A 88 28.55 -36.42 15.66
CA GLN A 88 28.97 -35.40 16.62
C GLN A 88 29.42 -34.08 15.97
N SER A 89 29.57 -34.04 14.64
CA SER A 89 30.05 -32.88 13.89
C SER A 89 28.98 -32.43 12.86
N PRO A 90 28.21 -31.38 13.18
CA PRO A 90 27.18 -30.85 12.26
C PRO A 90 27.73 -30.50 10.88
N GLU A 91 28.97 -30.01 10.80
CA GLU A 91 29.64 -29.67 9.54
C GLU A 91 29.89 -30.91 8.67
N LEU A 92 30.46 -31.99 9.24
CA LEU A 92 30.70 -33.23 8.50
C LEU A 92 29.38 -33.90 8.10
N GLN A 93 28.40 -33.89 9.00
CA GLN A 93 27.07 -34.42 8.73
C GLN A 93 26.42 -33.73 7.53
N GLN A 94 26.47 -32.39 7.47
CA GLN A 94 25.97 -31.62 6.32
C GLN A 94 26.72 -31.94 5.03
N GLN A 95 28.04 -32.14 5.09
CA GLN A 95 28.84 -32.51 3.91
C GLN A 95 28.44 -33.87 3.34
N VAL A 96 28.28 -34.87 4.21
CA VAL A 96 27.86 -36.22 3.79
C VAL A 96 26.44 -36.20 3.22
N VAL A 97 25.51 -35.51 3.89
CA VAL A 97 24.14 -35.33 3.38
C VAL A 97 24.16 -34.64 2.01
N ALA A 98 24.93 -33.57 1.85
CA ALA A 98 25.04 -32.88 0.56
C ALA A 98 25.63 -33.78 -0.54
N ALA A 99 26.59 -34.66 -0.19
CA ALA A 99 27.13 -35.66 -1.11
C ALA A 99 26.05 -36.68 -1.53
N ILE A 100 25.25 -37.18 -0.59
CA ILE A 100 24.12 -38.10 -0.87
C ILE A 100 23.09 -37.41 -1.77
N GLN A 101 22.71 -36.16 -1.47
CA GLN A 101 21.70 -35.41 -2.22
C GLN A 101 22.12 -35.09 -3.67
N LYS A 102 23.43 -34.91 -3.92
CA LYS A 102 23.96 -34.68 -5.27
C LYS A 102 23.85 -35.90 -6.17
N ARG A 103 23.70 -37.11 -5.60
CA ARG A 103 23.58 -38.35 -6.35
C ARG A 103 22.13 -38.55 -6.78
N SER A 104 21.93 -38.89 -8.04
CA SER A 104 20.60 -39.04 -8.66
C SER A 104 19.95 -40.41 -8.44
N GLU A 105 20.42 -41.19 -7.47
CA GLU A 105 19.90 -42.54 -7.21
C GLU A 105 18.50 -42.46 -6.58
N GLU A 106 17.56 -43.26 -7.10
CA GLU A 106 16.14 -43.21 -6.73
C GLU A 106 15.89 -43.60 -5.26
N ASP A 107 16.75 -44.43 -4.66
CA ASP A 107 16.57 -44.97 -3.30
C ASP A 107 17.13 -44.08 -2.18
N ASN A 108 18.00 -43.11 -2.52
CA ASN A 108 18.63 -42.21 -1.53
C ASN A 108 17.63 -41.48 -0.62
N PRO A 109 16.51 -40.93 -1.12
CA PRO A 109 15.52 -40.29 -0.26
C PRO A 109 14.88 -41.25 0.75
N GLY A 110 14.62 -42.50 0.37
CA GLY A 110 13.98 -43.49 1.24
C GLY A 110 14.87 -43.88 2.42
N ARG A 111 16.13 -44.26 2.13
CA ARG A 111 17.12 -44.58 3.16
C ARG A 111 17.41 -43.41 4.09
N LEU A 112 17.53 -42.20 3.52
CA LEU A 112 17.73 -40.99 4.32
C LEU A 112 16.54 -40.72 5.24
N LEU A 113 15.30 -40.93 4.76
CA LEU A 113 14.09 -40.77 5.58
C LEU A 113 14.09 -41.71 6.79
N GLU A 114 14.43 -42.98 6.61
CA GLU A 114 14.49 -43.96 7.72
C GLU A 114 15.43 -43.50 8.85
N MET A 115 16.58 -42.94 8.49
CA MET A 115 17.53 -42.39 9.46
C MET A 115 17.02 -41.10 10.12
N VAL A 116 16.50 -40.16 9.33
CA VAL A 116 16.10 -38.83 9.81
C VAL A 116 14.90 -38.88 10.75
N VAL A 117 13.99 -39.85 10.56
CA VAL A 117 12.83 -40.05 11.44
C VAL A 117 13.27 -40.43 12.86
N THR A 118 14.38 -41.15 13.02
CA THR A 118 14.84 -41.66 14.32
C THR A 118 16.00 -40.86 14.93
N ASP A 119 16.66 -40.00 14.15
CA ASP A 119 17.77 -39.17 14.59
C ASP A 119 17.46 -37.67 14.42
N PRO A 120 17.07 -36.96 15.50
CA PRO A 120 16.81 -35.53 15.47
C PRO A 120 17.99 -34.68 14.98
N GLY A 121 19.23 -35.15 15.12
CA GLY A 121 20.41 -34.44 14.64
C GLY A 121 20.47 -34.32 13.11
N LEU A 122 19.80 -35.22 12.39
CA LEU A 122 19.71 -35.18 10.92
C LEU A 122 18.56 -34.31 10.41
N GLN A 123 17.66 -33.84 11.30
CA GLN A 123 16.49 -33.07 10.95
C GLN A 123 16.85 -31.60 10.69
N SER A 124 17.47 -31.34 9.54
CA SER A 124 17.79 -30.00 9.08
C SER A 124 16.86 -29.53 7.97
N SER A 125 16.73 -28.21 7.80
CA SER A 125 15.95 -27.61 6.70
C SER A 125 16.38 -28.15 5.33
N GLN A 126 17.68 -28.31 5.08
CA GLN A 126 18.20 -28.87 3.81
C GLN A 126 17.75 -30.32 3.58
N VAL A 127 17.73 -31.14 4.63
CA VAL A 127 17.27 -32.53 4.54
C VAL A 127 15.76 -32.59 4.28
N MET A 128 14.97 -31.86 5.07
CA MET A 128 13.51 -31.80 4.89
C MET A 128 13.14 -31.25 3.52
N ASP A 129 13.92 -30.28 3.01
CA ASP A 129 13.70 -29.73 1.68
C ASP A 129 13.91 -30.77 0.58
N TYR A 130 14.96 -31.58 0.70
CA TYR A 130 15.26 -32.67 -0.22
C TYR A 130 14.20 -33.78 -0.16
N LEU A 131 13.84 -34.23 1.05
CA LEU A 131 12.81 -35.24 1.25
C LEU A 131 11.45 -34.76 0.71
N GLY A 132 11.09 -33.52 0.98
CA GLY A 132 9.89 -32.88 0.44
C GLY A 132 9.85 -32.84 -1.09
N GLN A 133 10.99 -32.54 -1.73
CA GLN A 133 11.10 -32.51 -3.19
C GLN A 133 11.09 -33.88 -3.85
N LYS A 134 11.71 -34.89 -3.22
CA LYS A 134 11.90 -36.21 -3.83
C LYS A 134 10.81 -37.21 -3.49
N ILE A 135 10.36 -37.25 -2.23
CA ILE A 135 9.41 -38.24 -1.71
C ILE A 135 8.39 -37.63 -0.75
N GLY A 136 8.01 -36.37 -0.97
CA GLY A 136 7.25 -35.55 -0.02
C GLY A 136 6.08 -36.24 0.69
N PRO A 137 5.10 -36.82 -0.02
CA PRO A 137 3.97 -37.51 0.61
C PRO A 137 4.37 -38.71 1.47
N VAL A 138 5.40 -39.45 1.08
CA VAL A 138 5.92 -40.61 1.83
C VAL A 138 6.62 -40.14 3.10
N ALA A 139 7.50 -39.15 2.97
CA ALA A 139 8.19 -38.54 4.10
C ALA A 139 7.21 -37.96 5.12
N ALA A 140 6.26 -37.15 4.66
CA ALA A 140 5.25 -36.55 5.53
C ALA A 140 4.39 -37.61 6.25
N ARG A 141 4.00 -38.69 5.57
CA ARG A 141 3.30 -39.80 6.22
C ARG A 141 4.13 -40.43 7.34
N GLN A 142 5.40 -40.73 7.08
CA GLN A 142 6.24 -41.42 8.05
C GLN A 142 6.55 -40.56 9.27
N PHE A 143 6.76 -39.24 9.10
CA PHE A 143 6.86 -38.32 10.23
C PHE A 143 5.55 -38.22 11.01
N LEU A 144 4.40 -38.17 10.33
CA LEU A 144 3.11 -38.13 11.03
C LEU A 144 2.87 -39.40 11.85
N ASP A 145 3.20 -40.58 11.30
CA ASP A 145 3.09 -41.86 11.99
C ASP A 145 4.07 -41.94 13.19
N HIS A 146 5.28 -41.38 13.05
CA HIS A 146 6.23 -41.26 14.16
C HIS A 146 5.70 -40.34 15.27
N LEU A 147 5.14 -39.18 14.92
CA LEU A 147 4.57 -38.22 15.87
C LEU A 147 3.35 -38.73 16.64
N GLN A 148 2.63 -39.72 16.10
CA GLN A 148 1.56 -40.39 16.85
C GLN A 148 2.10 -41.18 18.05
N ASN A 149 3.33 -41.68 17.95
CA ASN A 149 4.01 -42.42 19.02
C ASN A 149 4.89 -41.50 19.89
N GLU A 150 5.51 -40.49 19.28
CA GLU A 150 6.42 -39.55 19.93
C GLU A 150 6.03 -38.08 19.63
N PRO A 151 4.96 -37.56 20.29
CA PRO A 151 4.47 -36.20 20.00
C PRO A 151 5.50 -35.08 20.26
N ASP A 152 6.42 -35.32 21.20
CA ASP A 152 7.46 -34.36 21.59
C ASP A 152 8.58 -34.23 20.54
N ALA A 153 8.64 -35.14 19.56
CA ALA A 153 9.59 -35.08 18.44
C ALA A 153 9.25 -33.96 17.44
N LEU A 154 8.08 -33.32 17.56
CA LEU A 154 7.66 -32.26 16.65
C LEU A 154 8.54 -31.01 16.78
N ASN A 155 9.19 -30.62 15.68
CA ASN A 155 10.00 -29.40 15.58
C ASN A 155 9.64 -28.57 14.33
N LYS A 156 10.33 -27.45 14.16
CA LYS A 156 10.09 -26.51 13.05
C LYS A 156 10.40 -27.15 11.68
N GLU A 157 11.39 -28.03 11.60
CA GLU A 157 11.79 -28.70 10.37
C GLU A 157 10.71 -29.68 9.88
N ILE A 158 10.10 -30.45 10.79
CA ILE A 158 8.99 -31.33 10.46
C ILE A 158 7.74 -30.52 10.05
N LEU A 159 7.46 -29.41 10.74
CA LEU A 159 6.38 -28.49 10.33
C LEU A 159 6.61 -27.94 8.92
N HIS A 160 7.85 -27.51 8.62
CA HIS A 160 8.25 -27.03 7.29
C HIS A 160 8.03 -28.11 6.22
N LEU A 161 8.37 -29.37 6.50
CA LEU A 161 8.09 -30.48 5.59
C LEU A 161 6.58 -30.62 5.30
N PHE A 162 5.72 -30.57 6.32
CA PHE A 162 4.26 -30.66 6.12
C PHE A 162 3.70 -29.51 5.30
N VAL A 163 4.14 -28.28 5.59
CA VAL A 163 3.78 -27.07 4.84
C VAL A 163 4.22 -27.20 3.38
N LYS A 164 5.49 -27.54 3.15
CA LYS A 164 6.07 -27.63 1.80
C LYS A 164 5.41 -28.70 0.93
N THR A 165 5.02 -29.82 1.54
CA THR A 165 4.39 -30.95 0.84
C THR A 165 2.87 -30.83 0.71
N ASP A 166 2.27 -29.80 1.32
CA ASP A 166 0.83 -29.63 1.47
C ASP A 166 0.11 -30.90 1.97
N TYR A 167 0.71 -31.56 2.97
CA TYR A 167 0.24 -32.86 3.43
C TYR A 167 -1.03 -32.76 4.28
N ARG A 168 -2.20 -32.97 3.65
CA ARG A 168 -3.53 -32.79 4.25
C ARG A 168 -3.75 -33.48 5.60
N ALA A 169 -3.21 -34.68 5.81
CA ALA A 169 -3.42 -35.41 7.06
C ALA A 169 -2.72 -34.76 8.27
N ALA A 170 -1.70 -33.92 8.04
CA ALA A 170 -1.03 -33.16 9.09
C ALA A 170 -1.56 -31.73 9.25
N GLU A 171 -2.53 -31.30 8.43
CA GLU A 171 -3.01 -29.91 8.41
C GLU A 171 -3.50 -29.45 9.79
N ASP A 172 -4.32 -30.25 10.47
CA ASP A 172 -4.82 -29.90 11.80
C ASP A 172 -3.71 -29.75 12.86
N LEU A 173 -2.67 -30.59 12.76
CA LEU A 173 -1.52 -30.53 13.64
C LEU A 173 -0.69 -29.26 13.38
N VAL A 174 -0.44 -28.94 12.10
CA VAL A 174 0.27 -27.71 11.70
C VAL A 174 -0.50 -26.47 12.18
N LEU A 175 -1.80 -26.40 11.91
CA LEU A 175 -2.65 -25.29 12.34
C LEU A 175 -2.66 -25.13 13.86
N GLN A 176 -2.81 -26.23 14.61
CA GLN A 176 -2.78 -26.19 16.07
C GLN A 176 -1.46 -25.67 16.64
N GLN A 177 -0.34 -25.97 15.99
CA GLN A 177 0.97 -25.51 16.43
C GLN A 177 1.19 -24.04 16.13
N PHE A 178 0.82 -23.59 14.94
CA PHE A 178 0.86 -22.16 14.61
C PHE A 178 -0.10 -21.32 15.46
N GLU A 179 -1.25 -21.87 15.86
CA GLU A 179 -2.14 -21.22 16.84
C GLU A 179 -1.45 -21.02 18.19
N ARG A 180 -0.63 -21.98 18.64
CA ARG A 180 0.06 -21.94 19.94
C ARG A 180 1.34 -21.11 19.90
N LYS A 181 2.09 -21.21 18.81
CA LYS A 181 3.42 -20.62 18.61
C LYS A 181 3.49 -19.88 17.26
N PRO A 182 2.93 -18.67 17.16
CA PRO A 182 2.92 -17.90 15.92
C PRO A 182 4.32 -17.54 15.40
N GLU A 183 5.34 -17.54 16.26
CA GLU A 183 6.75 -17.33 15.91
C GLU A 183 7.33 -18.40 14.98
N LEU A 184 6.70 -19.58 14.88
CA LEU A 184 7.11 -20.65 13.98
C LEU A 184 6.65 -20.42 12.53
N ILE A 185 5.81 -19.41 12.28
CA ILE A 185 5.30 -19.11 10.95
C ILE A 185 6.40 -18.36 10.16
N ASP A 186 6.96 -19.03 9.16
CA ASP A 186 7.87 -18.46 8.18
C ASP A 186 7.14 -18.05 6.88
N ALA A 187 7.89 -17.56 5.90
CA ALA A 187 7.32 -17.09 4.63
C ALA A 187 6.57 -18.19 3.86
N ALA A 188 7.10 -19.42 3.86
CA ALA A 188 6.46 -20.56 3.21
C ALA A 188 5.14 -20.94 3.90
N SER A 189 5.13 -20.90 5.24
CA SER A 189 3.96 -21.15 6.07
C SER A 189 2.88 -20.08 5.87
N LEU A 190 3.25 -18.81 5.68
CA LEU A 190 2.29 -17.74 5.37
C LEU A 190 1.58 -17.98 4.04
N GLU A 191 2.34 -18.30 2.99
CA GLU A 191 1.77 -18.57 1.68
C GLU A 191 0.85 -19.79 1.72
N TRP A 192 1.30 -20.86 2.38
CA TRP A 192 0.49 -22.06 2.58
C TRP A 192 -0.81 -21.77 3.33
N LEU A 193 -0.75 -21.06 4.47
CA LEU A 193 -1.94 -20.68 5.24
C LEU A 193 -2.91 -19.83 4.40
N ALA A 194 -2.39 -18.90 3.59
CA ALA A 194 -3.21 -18.04 2.74
C ALA A 194 -3.94 -18.83 1.64
N GLN A 195 -3.33 -19.92 1.15
CA GLN A 195 -3.93 -20.81 0.14
C GLN A 195 -5.05 -21.70 0.68
N LYS A 196 -5.08 -21.99 1.99
CA LYS A 196 -6.04 -22.96 2.57
C LYS A 196 -7.51 -22.53 2.52
N LYS A 197 -7.78 -21.23 2.33
CA LYS A 197 -9.14 -20.66 2.20
C LYS A 197 -10.14 -21.15 3.27
N ASN A 198 -9.68 -21.52 4.47
CA ASN A 198 -10.51 -21.96 5.57
C ASN A 198 -10.40 -20.99 6.76
N GLU A 199 -11.44 -20.94 7.61
CA GLU A 199 -11.54 -19.98 8.72
C GLU A 199 -10.44 -20.16 9.76
N ARG A 200 -9.98 -21.39 9.96
CA ARG A 200 -8.96 -21.72 10.95
C ARG A 200 -7.59 -21.18 10.56
N ALA A 201 -7.13 -21.47 9.34
CA ALA A 201 -5.86 -20.96 8.79
C ALA A 201 -5.80 -19.42 8.80
N ALA A 202 -6.93 -18.77 8.56
CA ALA A 202 -7.01 -17.34 8.66
C ALA A 202 -6.98 -16.80 10.08
N ALA A 203 -7.67 -17.45 11.01
CA ALA A 203 -7.57 -17.11 12.43
C ALA A 203 -6.13 -17.21 12.91
N VAL A 204 -5.38 -18.23 12.44
CA VAL A 204 -3.94 -18.38 12.67
C VAL A 204 -3.16 -17.19 12.10
N LEU A 205 -3.34 -16.87 10.81
CA LEU A 205 -2.65 -15.74 10.16
C LEU A 205 -2.89 -14.41 10.86
N LEU A 206 -4.13 -14.15 11.28
CA LEU A 206 -4.51 -12.92 11.97
C LEU A 206 -3.98 -12.85 13.40
N LYS A 207 -3.88 -13.99 14.08
CA LYS A 207 -3.21 -14.07 15.38
C LYS A 207 -1.72 -13.81 15.23
N ALA A 208 -1.10 -14.36 14.18
CA ALA A 208 0.30 -14.14 13.88
C ALA A 208 0.59 -12.67 13.53
N SER A 209 -0.24 -12.03 12.71
CA SER A 209 -0.09 -10.62 12.37
C SER A 209 -0.19 -9.68 13.58
N ALA A 210 -0.97 -10.04 14.60
CA ALA A 210 -1.05 -9.28 15.84
C ALA A 210 0.24 -9.35 16.68
N SER A 211 0.95 -10.48 16.63
CA SER A 211 2.20 -10.69 17.37
C SER A 211 3.46 -10.33 16.56
N ARG A 212 3.32 -10.20 15.24
CA ARG A 212 4.40 -9.89 14.29
C ARG A 212 3.94 -8.82 13.28
N PRO A 213 3.96 -7.54 13.67
CA PRO A 213 3.54 -6.43 12.81
C PRO A 213 4.37 -6.31 11.53
N ASP A 214 5.62 -6.81 11.53
CA ASP A 214 6.49 -6.92 10.36
C ASP A 214 5.86 -7.68 9.19
N LEU A 215 4.98 -8.65 9.50
CA LEU A 215 4.22 -9.41 8.48
C LEU A 215 3.17 -8.57 7.75
N MET A 216 2.79 -7.42 8.32
CA MET A 216 1.83 -6.47 7.75
C MET A 216 2.50 -5.31 7.03
N GLU A 217 3.72 -4.95 7.45
CA GLU A 217 4.54 -3.91 6.81
C GLU A 217 5.14 -4.37 5.48
N MET A 218 5.39 -5.68 5.33
CA MET A 218 5.71 -6.26 4.03
C MET A 218 4.41 -6.51 3.27
N GLU A 219 4.32 -5.97 2.06
CA GLU A 219 3.19 -6.04 1.09
C GLU A 219 2.55 -7.44 0.90
N ALA A 220 3.11 -8.51 1.49
CA ALA A 220 2.69 -9.88 1.33
C ALA A 220 1.29 -10.19 1.91
N LEU A 221 0.90 -9.76 3.12
CA LEU A 221 -0.30 -10.36 3.74
C LEU A 221 -1.64 -9.93 3.08
N PRO A 222 -1.93 -8.61 2.89
CA PRO A 222 -3.14 -8.19 2.18
C PRO A 222 -3.16 -8.68 0.73
N ASP A 223 -2.01 -8.67 0.04
CA ASP A 223 -1.91 -9.15 -1.34
C ASP A 223 -2.06 -10.67 -1.44
N LEU A 224 -1.57 -11.44 -0.47
CA LEU A 224 -1.80 -12.88 -0.36
C LEU A 224 -3.28 -13.18 -0.12
N PHE A 225 -3.95 -12.42 0.75
CA PHE A 225 -5.39 -12.57 0.94
C PHE A 225 -6.18 -12.17 -0.31
N LEU A 226 -5.75 -11.14 -1.02
CA LEU A 226 -6.35 -10.72 -2.27
C LEU A 226 -6.21 -11.81 -3.34
N LYS A 227 -4.97 -12.31 -3.55
CA LYS A 227 -4.64 -13.40 -4.49
C LYS A 227 -5.46 -14.66 -4.21
N ASN A 228 -5.73 -14.95 -2.94
CA ASN A 228 -6.48 -16.13 -2.53
C ASN A 228 -7.98 -15.87 -2.30
N GLU A 229 -8.48 -14.66 -2.59
CA GLU A 229 -9.88 -14.24 -2.43
C GLU A 229 -10.45 -14.41 -1.00
N TYR A 230 -9.59 -14.25 0.01
CA TYR A 230 -9.96 -14.53 1.39
C TYR A 230 -10.70 -13.37 2.08
N LYS A 231 -11.97 -13.18 1.72
CA LYS A 231 -12.80 -12.03 2.16
C LYS A 231 -13.02 -11.94 3.67
N ALA A 232 -13.00 -13.06 4.38
CA ALA A 232 -13.26 -13.10 5.82
C ALA A 232 -12.14 -12.45 6.68
N ALA A 233 -10.96 -12.16 6.09
CA ALA A 233 -9.93 -11.38 6.76
C ALA A 233 -10.28 -9.88 6.89
N ALA A 234 -11.17 -9.34 6.06
CA ALA A 234 -11.44 -7.91 5.98
C ALA A 234 -11.86 -7.27 7.32
N PRO A 235 -12.81 -7.82 8.10
CA PRO A 235 -13.18 -7.25 9.40
C PRO A 235 -12.03 -7.24 10.40
N LEU A 236 -11.15 -8.24 10.33
CA LEU A 236 -10.09 -8.45 11.31
C LEU A 236 -8.88 -7.56 10.99
N LEU A 237 -8.47 -7.50 9.72
CA LEU A 237 -7.46 -6.54 9.25
C LEU A 237 -7.91 -5.10 9.49
N PHE A 238 -9.17 -4.79 9.21
CA PHE A 238 -9.70 -3.45 9.46
C PHE A 238 -9.69 -3.11 10.95
N LYS A 239 -10.08 -4.03 11.84
CA LYS A 239 -10.00 -3.83 13.29
C LYS A 239 -8.56 -3.65 13.78
N GLN A 240 -7.61 -4.39 13.23
CA GLN A 240 -6.19 -4.20 13.54
C GLN A 240 -5.68 -2.83 13.08
N ALA A 241 -5.97 -2.43 11.85
CA ALA A 241 -5.59 -1.11 11.33
C ALA A 241 -6.26 0.06 12.08
N GLN A 242 -7.42 -0.17 12.68
CA GLN A 242 -8.04 0.81 13.60
C GLN A 242 -7.26 0.94 14.92
N ALA A 243 -6.70 -0.15 15.43
CA ALA A 243 -5.87 -0.14 16.64
C ALA A 243 -4.44 0.37 16.37
N HIS A 244 -3.96 0.18 15.15
CA HIS A 244 -2.60 0.44 14.69
C HIS A 244 -2.62 1.22 13.38
N PRO A 245 -2.78 2.56 13.41
CA PRO A 245 -2.87 3.39 12.21
C PRO A 245 -1.67 3.28 11.26
N GLU A 246 -0.50 2.92 11.78
CA GLU A 246 0.72 2.62 11.04
C GLU A 246 0.55 1.47 10.02
N MET A 247 -0.42 0.58 10.25
CA MET A 247 -0.73 -0.54 9.35
C MET A 247 -1.58 -0.12 8.15
N ILE A 248 -2.06 1.13 8.09
CA ILE A 248 -2.86 1.62 6.97
C ILE A 248 -1.93 1.84 5.77
N SER A 249 -1.87 0.85 4.88
CA SER A 249 -1.06 0.84 3.68
C SER A 249 -1.91 0.76 2.41
N GLU A 250 -1.30 1.05 1.26
CA GLU A 250 -1.96 0.90 -0.03
C GLU A 250 -2.48 -0.53 -0.29
N PRO A 251 -1.70 -1.60 -0.06
CA PRO A 251 -2.19 -2.99 -0.18
C PRO A 251 -3.43 -3.27 0.66
N LEU A 252 -3.47 -2.77 1.90
CA LEU A 252 -4.64 -2.96 2.77
C LEU A 252 -5.87 -2.26 2.21
N VAL A 253 -5.75 -1.01 1.78
CA VAL A 253 -6.87 -0.24 1.20
C VAL A 253 -7.38 -0.91 -0.08
N ARG A 254 -6.47 -1.37 -0.96
CA ARG A 254 -6.82 -2.11 -2.17
C ARG A 254 -7.54 -3.42 -1.85
N PHE A 255 -7.04 -4.19 -0.87
CA PHE A 255 -7.68 -5.43 -0.42
C PHE A 255 -9.11 -5.17 0.09
N LEU A 256 -9.29 -4.21 1.00
CA LEU A 256 -10.60 -3.87 1.56
C LEU A 256 -11.57 -3.36 0.48
N GLY A 257 -11.07 -2.62 -0.52
CA GLY A 257 -11.84 -2.20 -1.69
C GLY A 257 -12.25 -3.37 -2.59
N ALA A 258 -11.31 -4.26 -2.92
CA ALA A 258 -11.54 -5.40 -3.79
C ALA A 258 -12.57 -6.39 -3.20
N VAL A 259 -12.52 -6.62 -1.88
CA VAL A 259 -13.52 -7.45 -1.17
C VAL A 259 -14.82 -6.68 -0.84
N ARG A 260 -14.90 -5.41 -1.24
CA ARG A 260 -16.04 -4.49 -1.05
C ARG A 260 -16.47 -4.33 0.41
N TYR A 261 -15.51 -4.18 1.31
CA TYR A 261 -15.77 -4.07 2.74
C TYR A 261 -16.33 -2.69 3.11
N GLU A 262 -17.66 -2.56 3.11
CA GLU A 262 -18.37 -1.29 3.38
C GLU A 262 -18.00 -0.59 4.70
N PRO A 263 -17.75 -1.28 5.84
CA PRO A 263 -17.39 -0.60 7.08
C PRO A 263 -16.10 0.24 6.99
N ALA A 264 -15.23 -0.03 6.00
CA ALA A 264 -14.03 0.76 5.74
C ALA A 264 -14.30 2.06 4.96
N MET A 265 -15.55 2.38 4.61
CA MET A 265 -15.88 3.60 3.87
C MET A 265 -15.35 4.88 4.56
N GLU A 266 -15.46 4.99 5.88
CA GLU A 266 -14.96 6.16 6.61
C GLU A 266 -13.43 6.24 6.62
N LEU A 267 -12.73 5.09 6.57
CA LEU A 267 -11.29 5.06 6.38
C LEU A 267 -10.91 5.62 5.01
N TYR A 268 -11.58 5.21 3.94
CA TYR A 268 -11.30 5.73 2.58
C TYR A 268 -11.51 7.24 2.49
N LYS A 269 -12.63 7.75 3.06
CA LYS A 269 -12.90 9.19 3.13
C LYS A 269 -11.83 9.93 3.91
N ARG A 270 -11.40 9.36 5.05
CA ARG A 270 -10.34 9.93 5.87
C ARG A 270 -9.04 10.03 5.08
N ASN A 271 -8.62 8.95 4.42
CA ASN A 271 -7.42 8.92 3.60
C ASN A 271 -7.43 10.03 2.53
N ILE A 272 -8.53 10.15 1.79
CA ILE A 272 -8.71 11.20 0.77
C ILE A 272 -8.65 12.60 1.40
N ALA A 273 -9.33 12.83 2.52
CA ALA A 273 -9.34 14.12 3.21
C ALA A 273 -7.95 14.54 3.72
N HIS A 274 -7.08 13.57 4.04
CA HIS A 274 -5.70 13.78 4.46
C HIS A 274 -4.70 13.74 3.29
N ASN A 275 -5.18 13.61 2.04
CA ASN A 275 -4.36 13.46 0.84
C ASN A 275 -3.37 12.28 0.92
N GLN A 276 -3.78 11.19 1.57
CA GLN A 276 -3.05 9.94 1.71
C GLN A 276 -3.78 8.84 0.95
N LEU A 277 -3.05 7.98 0.24
CA LEU A 277 -3.62 6.82 -0.46
C LEU A 277 -4.86 7.18 -1.32
N VAL A 278 -4.83 8.35 -1.97
CA VAL A 278 -5.99 8.96 -2.64
C VAL A 278 -6.55 8.04 -3.71
N ASP A 279 -5.70 7.60 -4.64
CA ASP A 279 -6.12 6.77 -5.77
C ASP A 279 -6.69 5.44 -5.30
N ALA A 280 -5.96 4.73 -4.42
CA ALA A 280 -6.43 3.47 -3.84
C ALA A 280 -7.75 3.62 -3.07
N SER A 281 -7.96 4.73 -2.37
CA SER A 281 -9.19 4.99 -1.60
C SER A 281 -10.37 5.36 -2.51
N ILE A 282 -10.14 6.10 -3.60
CA ILE A 282 -11.16 6.41 -4.61
C ILE A 282 -11.55 5.12 -5.36
N ASP A 283 -10.56 4.29 -5.73
CA ASP A 283 -10.78 2.97 -6.33
C ASP A 283 -11.60 2.06 -5.42
N ALA A 284 -11.24 2.01 -4.12
CA ALA A 284 -11.96 1.24 -3.13
C ALA A 284 -13.41 1.71 -2.96
N LEU A 285 -13.65 3.03 -2.93
CA LEU A 285 -14.99 3.60 -2.88
C LEU A 285 -15.81 3.26 -4.13
N ASP A 286 -15.21 3.32 -5.32
CA ASP A 286 -15.90 2.96 -6.56
C ASP A 286 -16.24 1.47 -6.55
N ALA A 287 -15.33 0.61 -6.08
CA ALA A 287 -15.53 -0.84 -5.98
C ALA A 287 -16.70 -1.24 -5.06
N LEU A 288 -17.05 -0.44 -4.04
CA LEU A 288 -18.24 -0.68 -3.19
C LEU A 288 -19.54 -0.66 -4.01
N GLN A 289 -19.61 0.15 -5.07
CA GLN A 289 -20.78 0.31 -5.95
C GLN A 289 -22.07 0.76 -5.21
N THR A 290 -21.97 1.25 -3.97
CA THR A 290 -23.08 1.80 -3.19
C THR A 290 -23.43 3.23 -3.62
N GLU A 291 -24.69 3.64 -3.41
CA GLU A 291 -25.11 5.02 -3.74
C GLU A 291 -24.33 6.06 -2.91
N SER A 292 -24.09 5.79 -1.63
CA SER A 292 -23.33 6.68 -0.73
C SER A 292 -21.90 6.89 -1.21
N ALA A 293 -21.20 5.84 -1.62
CA ALA A 293 -19.83 5.94 -2.13
C ALA A 293 -19.78 6.72 -3.45
N ARG A 294 -20.68 6.43 -4.40
CA ARG A 294 -20.75 7.16 -5.68
C ARG A 294 -21.13 8.63 -5.51
N LEU A 295 -22.01 8.96 -4.57
CA LEU A 295 -22.34 10.35 -4.23
C LEU A 295 -21.13 11.08 -3.64
N TYR A 296 -20.34 10.40 -2.81
CA TYR A 296 -19.12 10.97 -2.27
C TYR A 296 -18.08 11.20 -3.38
N ILE A 297 -17.85 10.23 -4.26
CA ILE A 297 -16.97 10.38 -5.44
C ILE A 297 -17.44 11.56 -6.32
N LEU A 298 -18.74 11.69 -6.56
CA LEU A 298 -19.27 12.83 -7.31
C LEU A 298 -18.96 14.17 -6.62
N ALA A 299 -19.06 14.23 -5.29
CA ALA A 299 -18.71 15.43 -4.53
C ALA A 299 -17.21 15.77 -4.62
N LEU A 300 -16.34 14.76 -4.68
CA LEU A 300 -14.89 14.93 -4.90
C LEU A 300 -14.57 15.50 -6.30
N GLY A 301 -15.46 15.35 -7.28
CA GLY A 301 -15.34 16.04 -8.57
C GLY A 301 -15.37 17.57 -8.47
N ARG A 302 -15.66 18.13 -7.30
CA ARG A 302 -15.59 19.57 -6.98
C ARG A 302 -14.47 19.90 -5.98
N ASP A 303 -13.59 18.94 -5.68
CA ASP A 303 -12.48 19.16 -4.76
C ASP A 303 -11.51 20.21 -5.33
N PRO A 304 -10.99 21.14 -4.53
CA PRO A 304 -10.01 22.12 -5.00
C PRO A 304 -8.67 21.49 -5.39
N ASN A 305 -8.33 20.31 -4.89
CA ASN A 305 -7.11 19.60 -5.28
C ASN A 305 -7.33 18.98 -6.67
N PRO A 306 -6.59 19.41 -7.70
CA PRO A 306 -6.76 18.91 -9.06
C PRO A 306 -6.53 17.41 -9.18
N ALA A 307 -5.64 16.81 -8.38
CA ALA A 307 -5.35 15.38 -8.41
C ALA A 307 -6.54 14.55 -7.90
N ILE A 308 -7.08 14.90 -6.72
CA ILE A 308 -8.29 14.26 -6.16
C ILE A 308 -9.47 14.44 -7.12
N ARG A 309 -9.63 15.65 -7.65
CA ARG A 309 -10.71 15.99 -8.59
C ARG A 309 -10.61 15.15 -9.87
N LEU A 310 -9.43 15.05 -10.47
CA LEU A 310 -9.19 14.26 -11.67
C LEU A 310 -9.49 12.77 -11.41
N ALA A 311 -8.90 12.18 -10.37
CA ALA A 311 -9.11 10.77 -10.02
C ALA A 311 -10.61 10.46 -9.79
N ALA A 312 -11.32 11.34 -9.09
CA ALA A 312 -12.76 11.19 -8.88
C ALA A 312 -13.57 11.31 -10.19
N LEU A 313 -13.28 12.31 -11.03
CA LEU A 313 -14.00 12.53 -12.29
C LEU A 313 -13.79 11.37 -13.28
N GLN A 314 -12.62 10.75 -13.29
CA GLN A 314 -12.36 9.54 -14.08
C GLN A 314 -13.31 8.40 -13.69
N LYS A 315 -13.60 8.23 -12.38
CA LYS A 315 -14.61 7.26 -11.92
C LYS A 315 -16.03 7.67 -12.27
N VAL A 316 -16.36 8.95 -12.13
CA VAL A 316 -17.67 9.50 -12.52
C VAL A 316 -17.96 9.24 -14.00
N ALA A 317 -16.95 9.38 -14.88
CA ALA A 317 -17.06 9.07 -16.30
C ALA A 317 -17.49 7.61 -16.56
N GLY A 318 -17.02 6.69 -15.71
CA GLY A 318 -17.32 5.26 -15.77
C GLY A 318 -18.65 4.82 -15.16
N PHE A 319 -19.41 5.70 -14.49
CA PHE A 319 -20.65 5.30 -13.82
C PHE A 319 -21.64 4.64 -14.78
N GLN A 320 -22.07 3.40 -14.50
CA GLN A 320 -23.02 2.70 -15.37
C GLN A 320 -24.49 3.10 -15.13
N SER A 321 -24.80 3.63 -13.94
CA SER A 321 -26.17 4.04 -13.59
C SER A 321 -26.58 5.31 -14.33
N SER A 322 -27.67 5.24 -15.10
CA SER A 322 -28.25 6.38 -15.82
C SER A 322 -28.66 7.52 -14.87
N GLN A 323 -29.12 7.20 -13.66
CA GLN A 323 -29.46 8.18 -12.63
C GLN A 323 -28.21 8.92 -12.13
N MET A 324 -27.11 8.20 -11.89
CA MET A 324 -25.86 8.83 -11.45
C MET A 324 -25.20 9.66 -12.55
N ARG A 325 -25.25 9.21 -13.81
CA ARG A 325 -24.82 10.02 -14.95
C ARG A 325 -25.59 11.34 -15.06
N LYS A 326 -26.92 11.30 -14.92
CA LYS A 326 -27.76 12.51 -14.89
C LYS A 326 -27.39 13.44 -13.73
N ARG A 327 -27.03 12.91 -12.57
CA ARG A 327 -26.57 13.71 -11.41
C ARG A 327 -25.20 14.34 -11.63
N ALA A 328 -24.30 13.68 -12.37
CA ALA A 328 -22.96 14.17 -12.68
C ALA A 328 -22.92 15.22 -13.81
N GLN A 329 -23.90 15.17 -14.70
CA GLN A 329 -23.97 16.01 -15.90
C GLN A 329 -23.82 17.52 -15.65
N PRO A 330 -24.42 18.14 -14.62
CA PRO A 330 -24.24 19.57 -14.36
C PRO A 330 -22.78 19.95 -14.04
N ASP A 331 -22.07 19.10 -13.32
CA ASP A 331 -20.67 19.35 -12.93
C ASP A 331 -19.74 19.19 -14.12
N MET A 332 -19.93 18.13 -14.91
CA MET A 332 -19.20 17.93 -16.17
C MET A 332 -19.44 19.09 -17.14
N LEU A 333 -20.68 19.56 -17.27
CA LEU A 333 -20.99 20.69 -18.14
C LEU A 333 -20.30 21.98 -17.68
N LEU A 334 -20.22 22.22 -16.36
CA LEU A 334 -19.55 23.38 -15.80
C LEU A 334 -18.03 23.37 -16.11
N ILE A 335 -17.41 22.20 -16.09
CA ILE A 335 -16.00 22.02 -16.49
C ILE A 335 -15.79 22.45 -17.95
N LEU A 336 -16.62 21.95 -18.88
CA LEU A 336 -16.52 22.33 -20.29
C LEU A 336 -16.77 23.83 -20.53
N GLN A 337 -17.70 24.42 -19.78
CA GLN A 337 -17.97 25.87 -19.87
C GLN A 337 -16.78 26.71 -19.41
N ASN A 338 -15.98 26.20 -18.49
CA ASN A 338 -14.81 26.86 -17.91
C ASN A 338 -13.48 26.26 -18.41
N HIS A 339 -13.48 25.59 -19.56
CA HIS A 339 -12.34 24.83 -20.09
C HIS A 339 -11.02 25.60 -20.21
N THR A 340 -11.05 26.93 -20.34
CA THR A 340 -9.85 27.77 -20.39
C THR A 340 -9.16 27.95 -19.03
N SER A 341 -9.87 27.70 -17.94
CA SER A 341 -9.39 27.82 -16.55
C SER A 341 -9.20 26.46 -15.86
N GLU A 342 -9.55 25.37 -16.53
CA GLU A 342 -9.49 24.01 -16.02
C GLU A 342 -8.26 23.28 -16.57
N PRO A 343 -7.62 22.39 -15.78
CA PRO A 343 -6.52 21.55 -16.28
C PRO A 343 -6.96 20.69 -17.48
N PRO A 344 -6.10 20.52 -18.51
CA PRO A 344 -6.45 19.78 -19.71
C PRO A 344 -6.99 18.37 -19.44
N GLU A 345 -6.42 17.64 -18.49
CA GLU A 345 -6.80 16.27 -18.16
C GLU A 345 -8.24 16.19 -17.60
N ILE A 346 -8.65 17.22 -16.84
CA ILE A 346 -10.01 17.33 -16.29
C ILE A 346 -11.01 17.69 -17.40
N VAL A 347 -10.61 18.57 -18.32
CA VAL A 347 -11.42 18.88 -19.51
C VAL A 347 -11.60 17.63 -20.37
N GLN A 348 -10.53 16.90 -20.65
CA GLN A 348 -10.55 15.64 -21.42
C GLN A 348 -11.48 14.60 -20.76
N THR A 349 -11.38 14.41 -19.45
CA THR A 349 -12.27 13.50 -18.70
C THR A 349 -13.75 13.89 -18.86
N SER A 350 -14.04 15.19 -18.86
CA SER A 350 -15.39 15.70 -19.08
C SER A 350 -15.88 15.50 -20.53
N LEU A 351 -15.00 15.69 -21.51
CA LEU A 351 -15.30 15.42 -22.92
C LEU A 351 -15.64 13.94 -23.13
N ASP A 352 -14.83 13.03 -22.59
CA ASP A 352 -15.04 11.59 -22.65
C ASP A 352 -16.37 11.17 -22.02
N PHE A 353 -16.78 11.80 -20.91
CA PHE A 353 -18.10 11.58 -20.30
C PHE A 353 -19.24 11.85 -21.30
N PHE A 354 -19.16 12.93 -22.08
CA PHE A 354 -20.20 13.32 -23.04
C PHE A 354 -20.16 12.52 -24.35
N THR A 355 -19.04 11.89 -24.72
CA THR A 355 -18.99 11.01 -25.91
C THR A 355 -19.95 9.82 -25.87
N HIS A 356 -20.45 9.47 -24.67
CA HIS A 356 -21.36 8.35 -24.43
C HIS A 356 -22.76 8.81 -23.95
N GLN A 357 -23.11 10.09 -24.10
CA GLN A 357 -24.40 10.64 -23.71
C GLN A 357 -25.32 10.86 -24.92
N PRO A 358 -26.65 10.75 -24.74
CA PRO A 358 -27.60 11.16 -25.78
C PRO A 358 -27.49 12.67 -26.05
N TYR A 359 -28.01 13.09 -27.20
CA TYR A 359 -28.05 14.49 -27.58
C TYR A 359 -28.71 15.38 -26.51
N GLU A 360 -27.97 16.41 -26.08
CA GLU A 360 -28.46 17.48 -25.23
C GLU A 360 -27.92 18.81 -25.76
N ALA A 361 -28.82 19.76 -26.04
CA ALA A 361 -28.45 21.05 -26.64
C ALA A 361 -27.42 21.84 -25.81
N ARG A 362 -27.51 21.80 -24.48
CA ARG A 362 -26.57 22.53 -23.61
C ARG A 362 -25.16 21.95 -23.64
N ALA A 363 -25.05 20.63 -23.62
CA ALA A 363 -23.78 19.94 -23.76
C ALA A 363 -23.17 20.17 -25.15
N PHE A 364 -23.98 20.10 -26.21
CA PHE A 364 -23.53 20.36 -27.58
C PHE A 364 -22.92 21.77 -27.74
N GLU A 365 -23.59 22.81 -27.22
CA GLU A 365 -23.05 24.18 -27.24
C GLU A 365 -21.76 24.32 -26.42
N ALA A 366 -21.63 23.63 -25.29
CA ALA A 366 -20.41 23.64 -24.49
C ALA A 366 -19.25 22.96 -25.24
N LEU A 367 -19.50 21.82 -25.90
CA LEU A 367 -18.50 21.13 -26.73
C LEU A 367 -18.03 21.99 -27.89
N LYS A 368 -18.95 22.68 -28.56
CA LYS A 368 -18.62 23.63 -29.63
C LYS A 368 -17.71 24.76 -29.14
N LYS A 369 -17.96 25.30 -27.93
CA LYS A 369 -17.06 26.29 -27.32
C LYS A 369 -15.67 25.74 -27.06
N VAL A 370 -15.54 24.49 -26.59
CA VAL A 370 -14.24 23.85 -26.37
C VAL A 370 -13.51 23.64 -27.71
N TYR A 371 -14.21 23.20 -28.75
CA TYR A 371 -13.63 23.01 -30.09
C TYR A 371 -13.04 24.32 -30.66
N HIS A 372 -13.76 25.43 -30.54
CA HIS A 372 -13.27 26.72 -31.05
C HIS A 372 -12.27 27.42 -30.10
N GLY A 373 -12.39 27.21 -28.79
CA GLY A 373 -11.65 27.95 -27.76
C GLY A 373 -10.41 27.27 -27.21
N SER A 374 -10.27 25.94 -27.38
CA SER A 374 -9.13 25.20 -26.83
C SER A 374 -7.90 25.27 -27.73
N THR A 375 -6.74 25.51 -27.13
CA THR A 375 -5.44 25.40 -27.81
C THR A 375 -4.92 23.96 -27.87
N ASP A 376 -5.43 23.07 -27.02
CA ASP A 376 -5.06 21.65 -26.99
C ASP A 376 -5.71 20.89 -28.15
N GLY A 377 -4.88 20.23 -28.98
CA GLY A 377 -5.36 19.47 -30.14
C GLY A 377 -6.19 18.25 -29.74
N GLN A 378 -5.84 17.58 -28.64
CA GLN A 378 -6.54 16.40 -28.15
C GLN A 378 -7.95 16.76 -27.66
N SER A 379 -8.08 17.82 -26.85
CA SER A 379 -9.39 18.32 -26.41
C SER A 379 -10.28 18.75 -27.57
N ARG A 380 -9.73 19.36 -28.63
CA ARG A 380 -10.50 19.72 -29.84
C ARG A 380 -11.03 18.48 -30.55
N GLN A 381 -10.19 17.46 -30.75
CA GLN A 381 -10.58 16.21 -31.40
C GLN A 381 -11.63 15.43 -30.58
N LEU A 382 -11.48 15.39 -29.25
CA LEU A 382 -12.44 14.75 -28.36
C LEU A 382 -13.79 15.48 -28.36
N ALA A 383 -13.78 16.82 -28.36
CA ALA A 383 -15.01 17.61 -28.49
C ALA A 383 -15.73 17.34 -29.81
N LEU A 384 -15.00 17.30 -30.92
CA LEU A 384 -15.53 16.96 -32.24
C LEU A 384 -16.12 15.55 -32.27
N THR A 385 -15.41 14.57 -31.71
CA THR A 385 -15.86 13.18 -31.60
C THR A 385 -17.14 13.07 -30.77
N ALA A 386 -17.22 13.77 -29.64
CA ALA A 386 -18.41 13.81 -28.78
C ALA A 386 -19.61 14.41 -29.53
N MET A 387 -19.43 15.56 -30.19
CA MET A 387 -20.49 16.20 -30.98
C MET A 387 -20.97 15.32 -32.14
N ALA A 388 -20.06 14.68 -32.87
CA ALA A 388 -20.36 13.78 -33.99
C ALA A 388 -21.21 12.59 -33.53
N ARG A 389 -20.85 11.97 -32.38
CA ARG A 389 -21.64 10.90 -31.76
C ARG A 389 -23.01 11.38 -31.29
N MET A 390 -23.09 12.55 -30.65
CA MET A 390 -24.38 13.10 -30.20
C MET A 390 -25.33 13.38 -31.36
N GLN A 391 -24.82 13.78 -32.53
CA GLN A 391 -25.62 14.02 -33.74
C GLN A 391 -25.72 12.81 -34.68
N ASN A 392 -25.09 11.68 -34.33
CA ASN A 392 -25.01 10.50 -35.19
C ASN A 392 -24.53 10.82 -36.62
N THR A 393 -23.48 11.64 -36.74
CA THR A 393 -22.90 12.13 -38.00
C THR A 393 -21.40 11.79 -38.05
N SER A 394 -20.80 11.73 -39.24
CA SER A 394 -19.34 11.55 -39.35
C SER A 394 -18.58 12.78 -38.86
N ILE A 395 -17.38 12.56 -38.33
CA ILE A 395 -16.48 13.60 -37.83
C ILE A 395 -16.16 14.61 -38.95
N GLU A 396 -15.86 14.11 -40.15
CA GLU A 396 -15.51 14.91 -41.34
C GLU A 396 -16.65 15.85 -41.76
N ASN A 397 -17.89 15.35 -41.79
CA ASN A 397 -19.05 16.17 -42.16
C ASN A 397 -19.34 17.26 -41.12
N LEU A 398 -19.12 16.95 -39.84
CA LEU A 398 -19.33 17.89 -38.76
C LEU A 398 -18.24 18.98 -38.74
N GLU A 399 -16.99 18.60 -39.00
CA GLU A 399 -15.86 19.52 -39.07
C GLU A 399 -16.06 20.54 -40.20
N GLN A 400 -16.42 20.08 -41.40
CA GLN A 400 -16.75 20.96 -42.52
C GLN A 400 -17.90 21.91 -42.19
N ALA A 401 -18.98 21.42 -41.55
CA ALA A 401 -20.10 22.26 -41.15
C ALA A 401 -19.73 23.33 -40.10
N LEU A 402 -18.79 23.02 -39.21
CA LEU A 402 -18.30 23.96 -38.19
C LEU A 402 -17.33 24.99 -38.79
N GLU A 403 -16.48 24.59 -39.74
CA GLU A 403 -15.58 25.48 -40.47
C GLU A 403 -16.34 26.42 -41.42
N ASP A 404 -17.34 25.91 -42.15
CA ASP A 404 -18.20 26.70 -43.02
C ASP A 404 -19.06 27.70 -42.23
N GLY A 405 -19.50 27.31 -41.03
CA GLY A 405 -20.18 28.20 -40.09
C GLY A 405 -19.30 29.38 -39.60
N MET A 406 -17.98 29.20 -39.52
CA MET A 406 -17.04 30.28 -39.17
C MET A 406 -16.80 31.25 -40.33
N ARG A 407 -16.94 30.81 -41.59
CA ARG A 407 -16.79 31.66 -42.77
C ARG A 407 -17.97 32.61 -42.99
N HIS A 408 -19.06 32.48 -42.23
CA HIS A 408 -20.28 33.27 -42.40
C HIS A 408 -20.69 34.12 -41.18
N SER A 409 -19.88 34.17 -40.11
CA SER A 409 -20.17 35.00 -38.93
C SER A 409 -19.79 36.48 -39.06
N ASP A 410 -19.15 36.91 -40.15
CA ASP A 410 -18.83 38.33 -40.43
C ASP A 410 -19.81 39.04 -41.39
N THR A 411 -20.90 38.38 -41.77
CA THR A 411 -21.95 39.01 -42.57
C THR A 411 -23.33 38.75 -41.97
N SER A 412 -23.85 39.79 -41.31
CA SER A 412 -25.26 40.03 -40.98
C SER A 412 -26.27 39.06 -41.63
N LEU A 413 -26.73 38.09 -40.84
CA LEU A 413 -27.82 37.20 -41.25
C LEU A 413 -29.18 37.84 -40.97
N VAL A 414 -29.81 38.25 -42.08
CA VAL A 414 -31.23 38.54 -42.23
C VAL A 414 -32.05 37.36 -41.70
N TYR A 415 -32.88 37.65 -40.71
CA TYR A 415 -33.84 36.72 -40.12
C TYR A 415 -35.00 36.48 -41.09
N GLN A 416 -35.11 35.29 -41.70
CA GLN A 416 -36.35 34.84 -42.33
C GLN A 416 -37.18 34.03 -41.33
N LYS A 417 -38.33 34.60 -40.98
CA LYS A 417 -39.32 34.07 -40.05
C LYS A 417 -40.41 33.34 -40.83
N PRO A 418 -40.74 32.07 -40.54
CA PRO A 418 -41.99 31.49 -41.02
C PRO A 418 -43.18 31.96 -40.17
N ALA A 419 -44.30 32.13 -40.86
CA ALA A 419 -45.48 32.88 -40.44
C ALA A 419 -46.27 32.30 -39.25
N GLN A 420 -46.95 33.23 -38.59
CA GLN A 420 -47.83 33.08 -37.43
C GLN A 420 -49.11 32.29 -37.75
N LYS A 421 -49.60 31.50 -36.79
CA LYS A 421 -51.05 31.37 -36.52
C LYS A 421 -51.37 32.08 -35.21
N LYS A 422 -52.10 33.19 -35.33
CA LYS A 422 -52.68 33.98 -34.24
C LYS A 422 -53.94 33.28 -33.74
N THR A 423 -54.09 33.19 -32.43
CA THR A 423 -55.37 33.39 -31.74
C THR A 423 -55.12 34.30 -30.55
N VAL A 424 -55.75 35.47 -30.59
CA VAL A 424 -55.75 36.50 -29.55
C VAL A 424 -57.01 36.30 -28.73
N ALA A 425 -56.87 36.26 -27.40
CA ALA A 425 -57.93 36.67 -26.49
C ALA A 425 -57.31 37.49 -25.35
N THR A 426 -57.71 38.75 -25.32
CA THR A 426 -57.25 39.82 -24.43
C THR A 426 -58.10 39.88 -23.16
N ARG A 427 -57.49 40.27 -22.02
CA ARG A 427 -58.01 41.04 -20.84
C ARG A 427 -57.35 40.46 -19.56
N LYS A 428 -56.91 41.21 -18.55
CA LYS A 428 -57.02 42.62 -18.13
C LYS A 428 -55.87 42.91 -17.14
N ARG A 429 -55.43 44.17 -17.09
CA ARG A 429 -54.50 44.73 -16.11
C ARG A 429 -55.02 44.66 -14.66
N ALA A 430 -54.11 44.55 -13.71
CA ALA A 430 -54.18 45.30 -12.45
C ALA A 430 -52.75 45.50 -11.88
N ASP A 431 -52.33 46.77 -11.83
CA ASP A 431 -51.19 47.27 -11.04
C ASP A 431 -51.48 47.15 -9.54
N SER A 432 -50.47 46.85 -8.72
CA SER A 432 -50.18 47.64 -7.50
C SER A 432 -48.88 47.24 -6.81
N ARG A 433 -47.96 48.21 -6.81
CA ARG A 433 -46.79 48.41 -5.96
C ARG A 433 -47.03 48.06 -4.47
N LYS A 434 -46.09 47.35 -3.83
CA LYS A 434 -45.07 47.89 -2.88
C LYS A 434 -44.38 46.76 -2.06
N PRO A 435 -43.09 46.91 -1.72
CA PRO A 435 -42.32 45.98 -0.90
C PRO A 435 -42.25 46.42 0.58
N LYS A 436 -42.02 45.46 1.50
CA LYS A 436 -41.28 45.53 2.80
C LYS A 436 -41.92 44.60 3.87
N PRO A 437 -41.22 44.25 4.98
CA PRO A 437 -39.78 44.28 5.26
C PRO A 437 -39.26 42.98 5.92
N ALA A 438 -37.93 42.87 6.01
CA ALA A 438 -37.22 41.97 6.90
C ALA A 438 -37.63 42.18 8.37
N LYS A 439 -37.91 41.08 9.09
CA LYS A 439 -37.95 41.06 10.55
C LYS A 439 -36.76 40.28 11.08
N GLN A 440 -35.74 41.03 11.51
CA GLN A 440 -34.85 40.64 12.59
C GLN A 440 -35.70 40.37 13.84
N ARG A 441 -35.49 39.22 14.48
CA ARG A 441 -35.86 39.01 15.88
C ARG A 441 -34.67 38.39 16.60
N SER A 442 -34.06 39.23 17.41
CA SER A 442 -33.00 39.03 18.38
C SER A 442 -33.43 38.15 19.56
N ALA A 443 -32.53 37.26 20.02
CA ALA A 443 -32.35 36.86 21.42
C ALA A 443 -31.03 36.09 21.57
N PRO A 444 -30.42 36.08 22.77
CA PRO A 444 -29.47 37.05 23.29
C PRO A 444 -28.00 36.65 23.01
N ALA A 445 -27.15 37.65 22.76
CA ALA A 445 -25.70 37.44 22.77
C ALA A 445 -25.24 37.30 24.23
N THR A 446 -25.05 36.06 24.68
CA THR A 446 -24.30 35.79 25.90
C THR A 446 -22.87 36.25 25.68
N ARG A 447 -22.49 37.30 26.40
CA ARG A 447 -21.14 37.87 26.43
C ARG A 447 -20.14 36.80 26.90
N LEU A 448 -19.27 36.35 26.00
CA LEU A 448 -17.96 35.80 26.36
C LEU A 448 -16.91 36.83 25.94
N ALA A 449 -16.63 37.74 26.88
CA ALA A 449 -15.52 38.67 26.76
C ALA A 449 -14.21 37.87 26.95
N CYS A 450 -13.52 37.57 25.85
CA CYS A 450 -12.14 37.11 25.93
C CYS A 450 -11.32 38.27 26.52
N LYS A 451 -11.03 38.21 27.83
CA LYS A 451 -10.07 39.10 28.49
C LYS A 451 -8.67 38.73 27.98
N VAL A 452 -8.30 39.24 26.82
CA VAL A 452 -6.90 39.25 26.37
C VAL A 452 -6.19 40.25 27.28
N ARG A 453 -5.48 39.75 28.30
CA ARG A 453 -4.61 40.56 29.15
C ARG A 453 -3.60 41.28 28.26
N SER A 454 -3.50 42.58 28.46
CA SER A 454 -2.56 43.49 27.80
C SER A 454 -1.11 43.06 28.05
N SER A 455 -0.29 43.18 27.01
CA SER A 455 1.16 42.90 26.92
C SER A 455 1.59 41.44 27.07
N TYR A 456 1.87 40.80 25.93
CA TYR A 456 2.55 39.49 25.84
C TYR A 456 4.04 39.71 25.52
N THR A 457 4.90 38.93 26.17
CA THR A 457 6.37 39.07 26.16
C THR A 457 7.00 38.04 25.20
N ASN A 458 8.33 38.08 25.00
CA ASN A 458 9.07 37.08 24.21
C ASN A 458 8.77 35.61 24.60
N ALA A 459 8.30 35.38 25.83
CA ALA A 459 7.85 34.08 26.31
C ALA A 459 6.65 33.52 25.52
N ASP A 460 5.76 34.37 25.01
CA ASP A 460 4.55 33.92 24.30
C ASP A 460 4.82 33.57 22.84
N LEU A 461 5.80 34.23 22.22
CA LEU A 461 6.35 33.82 20.93
C LEU A 461 7.06 32.46 21.05
N GLN A 462 7.85 32.26 22.12
CA GLN A 462 8.43 30.95 22.42
C GLN A 462 7.37 29.88 22.69
N ARG A 463 6.24 30.25 23.31
CA ARG A 463 5.13 29.35 23.59
C ARG A 463 4.29 29.01 22.36
N MET A 464 4.10 29.94 21.43
CA MET A 464 3.52 29.63 20.11
C MET A 464 4.46 28.73 19.30
N ARG A 465 5.77 28.97 19.39
CA ARG A 465 6.78 28.11 18.75
C ARG A 465 6.75 26.69 19.30
N SER A 466 6.78 26.52 20.62
CA SER A 466 6.71 25.20 21.23
C SER A 466 5.40 24.49 20.88
N MET A 467 4.27 25.20 20.92
CA MET A 467 2.95 24.62 20.64
C MET A 467 2.74 24.22 19.17
N MET A 468 3.19 25.04 18.23
CA MET A 468 3.16 24.65 16.81
C MET A 468 4.14 23.50 16.55
N ALA A 469 5.29 23.46 17.23
CA ALA A 469 6.23 22.35 17.14
C ALA A 469 5.68 21.05 17.75
N ASP A 470 4.94 21.13 18.86
CA ASP A 470 4.31 19.99 19.52
C ASP A 470 3.17 19.41 18.66
N PHE A 471 2.45 20.26 17.93
CA PHE A 471 1.28 19.85 17.13
C PHE A 471 1.62 19.46 15.68
N PHE A 472 2.59 20.13 15.06
CA PHE A 472 2.96 19.94 13.65
C PHE A 472 4.36 19.34 13.44
N GLY A 473 5.15 19.17 14.51
CA GLY A 473 6.57 18.86 14.43
C GLY A 473 7.44 20.11 14.27
N PRO A 474 8.70 20.10 14.74
CA PRO A 474 9.57 21.28 14.82
C PRO A 474 9.84 21.92 13.44
N ASP A 475 10.10 21.13 12.41
CA ASP A 475 10.42 21.64 11.07
C ASP A 475 9.19 22.22 10.36
N LEU A 476 8.07 21.49 10.39
CA LEU A 476 6.82 21.91 9.76
C LEU A 476 6.21 23.16 10.42
N SER A 477 6.44 23.31 11.74
CA SER A 477 5.99 24.47 12.50
C SER A 477 6.70 25.76 12.09
N LEU A 478 7.98 25.68 11.75
CA LEU A 478 8.78 26.83 11.34
C LEU A 478 8.32 27.35 9.98
N ASP A 479 8.11 26.43 9.03
CA ASP A 479 7.63 26.74 7.69
C ASP A 479 6.22 27.32 7.71
N LEU A 480 5.30 26.69 8.45
CA LEU A 480 3.93 27.18 8.61
C LEU A 480 3.92 28.59 9.22
N ARG A 481 4.75 28.83 10.25
CA ARG A 481 4.86 30.15 10.89
C ARG A 481 5.40 31.20 9.92
N ASN A 482 6.41 30.86 9.13
CA ASN A 482 6.99 31.78 8.16
C ASN A 482 6.00 32.10 7.04
N GLN A 483 5.24 31.11 6.54
CA GLN A 483 4.18 31.31 5.56
C GLN A 483 3.08 32.25 6.08
N ILE A 484 2.58 32.00 7.30
CA ILE A 484 1.57 32.86 7.94
C ILE A 484 2.11 34.28 8.13
N ASN A 485 3.33 34.42 8.65
CA ASN A 485 3.94 35.72 8.88
C ASN A 485 4.09 36.52 7.58
N ASN A 486 4.62 35.89 6.54
CA ASN A 486 4.83 36.52 5.24
C ASN A 486 3.49 36.90 4.57
N ALA A 487 2.47 36.07 4.74
CA ALA A 487 1.12 36.40 4.27
C ALA A 487 0.58 37.65 4.96
N ILE A 488 0.66 37.76 6.30
CA ILE A 488 0.20 38.95 7.05
C ILE A 488 0.95 40.20 6.59
N LEU A 489 2.28 40.12 6.46
CA LEU A 489 3.11 41.23 5.99
C LEU A 489 2.70 41.67 4.58
N SER A 490 2.48 40.73 3.66
CA SER A 490 2.07 41.03 2.28
C SER A 490 0.73 41.80 2.22
N TYR A 491 -0.22 41.50 3.12
CA TYR A 491 -1.50 42.19 3.13
C TYR A 491 -1.43 43.60 3.72
N ALA A 492 -0.35 43.97 4.40
CA ALA A 492 -0.21 45.31 5.01
C ALA A 492 -0.16 46.43 3.96
N ASP A 493 0.43 46.13 2.80
CA ASP A 493 0.63 47.11 1.72
C ASP A 493 -0.39 46.95 0.57
N LEU A 494 -1.12 45.83 0.54
CA LEU A 494 -2.12 45.55 -0.50
C LEU A 494 -3.48 46.22 -0.22
N LYS A 495 -4.29 46.36 -1.28
CA LYS A 495 -5.69 46.78 -1.22
C LYS A 495 -6.56 45.70 -1.87
N GLY A 496 -7.35 44.99 -1.07
CA GLY A 496 -8.20 43.89 -1.55
C GLY A 496 -9.14 43.35 -0.47
N ALA A 497 -10.06 42.46 -0.86
CA ALA A 497 -11.07 41.91 0.05
C ALA A 497 -10.48 41.16 1.26
N ARG A 498 -9.37 40.44 1.04
CA ARG A 498 -8.63 39.72 2.09
C ARG A 498 -7.92 40.67 3.07
N THR A 499 -7.28 41.73 2.55
CA THR A 499 -6.73 42.79 3.39
C THR A 499 -7.80 43.47 4.22
N GLN A 500 -8.96 43.77 3.63
CA GLN A 500 -10.08 44.38 4.36
C GLN A 500 -10.65 43.45 5.44
N LEU A 501 -10.65 42.13 5.22
CA LEU A 501 -10.99 41.16 6.26
C LEU A 501 -10.01 41.24 7.44
N ILE A 502 -8.69 41.25 7.19
CA ILE A 502 -7.70 41.38 8.26
C ILE A 502 -7.86 42.73 8.99
N ILE A 503 -8.00 43.84 8.26
CA ILE A 503 -8.20 45.17 8.87
C ILE A 503 -9.46 45.18 9.74
N ARG A 504 -10.57 44.57 9.29
CA ARG A 504 -11.78 44.42 10.11
C ARG A 504 -11.54 43.60 11.37
N SER A 505 -10.77 42.52 11.29
CA SER A 505 -10.40 41.69 12.44
C SER A 505 -9.65 42.49 13.51
N TYR A 506 -8.68 43.30 13.11
CA TYR A 506 -7.94 44.20 14.02
C TYR A 506 -8.81 45.34 14.55
N ARG A 507 -9.63 45.97 13.71
CA ARG A 507 -10.53 47.07 14.10
C ARG A 507 -11.62 46.62 15.08
N ARG A 508 -12.02 45.35 15.04
CA ARG A 508 -12.94 44.76 16.04
C ARG A 508 -12.32 44.68 17.44
N TYR A 509 -11.00 44.54 17.52
CA TYR A 509 -10.25 44.54 18.78
C TYR A 509 -9.93 45.98 19.24
N ALA A 510 -9.38 46.80 18.36
CA ALA A 510 -9.06 48.20 18.62
C ALA A 510 -10.03 49.13 17.87
N LYS A 511 -11.18 49.40 18.50
CA LYS A 511 -12.30 50.12 17.88
C LYS A 511 -11.96 51.53 17.38
N ASP A 512 -11.00 52.19 18.03
CA ASP A 512 -10.60 53.58 17.75
C ASP A 512 -9.29 53.68 16.94
N ALA A 513 -8.71 52.55 16.50
CA ALA A 513 -7.47 52.55 15.74
C ALA A 513 -7.70 52.97 14.28
N SER A 514 -6.88 53.90 13.78
CA SER A 514 -6.91 54.31 12.39
C SER A 514 -6.45 53.17 11.47
N GLU A 515 -6.85 53.20 10.19
CA GLU A 515 -6.39 52.18 9.23
C GLU A 515 -4.86 52.18 9.06
N GLU A 516 -4.23 53.36 9.14
CA GLU A 516 -2.77 53.51 9.10
C GLU A 516 -2.11 52.81 10.29
N GLN A 517 -2.63 53.00 11.51
CA GLN A 517 -2.14 52.32 12.70
C GLN A 517 -2.27 50.79 12.59
N ILE A 518 -3.41 50.30 12.07
CA ILE A 518 -3.63 48.87 11.85
C ILE A 518 -2.63 48.32 10.81
N ARG A 519 -2.33 49.07 9.74
CA ARG A 519 -1.33 48.66 8.76
C ARG A 519 0.07 48.59 9.36
N THR A 520 0.43 49.52 10.25
CA THR A 520 1.69 49.44 11.01
C THR A 520 1.76 48.19 11.88
N TRP A 521 0.64 47.77 12.49
CA TRP A 521 0.58 46.51 13.24
C TRP A 521 0.69 45.28 12.33
N MET A 522 0.06 45.30 11.16
CA MET A 522 0.20 44.24 10.17
C MET A 522 1.64 44.13 9.62
N GLN A 523 2.36 45.24 9.46
CA GLN A 523 3.79 45.27 9.10
C GLN A 523 4.70 44.65 10.17
N SER A 524 4.20 44.47 11.39
CA SER A 524 4.88 43.72 12.45
C SER A 524 4.53 42.21 12.43
N GLY A 525 3.62 41.77 11.55
CA GLY A 525 3.31 40.35 11.31
C GLY A 525 2.90 39.58 12.58
N LEU A 526 3.47 38.39 12.75
CA LEU A 526 3.32 37.56 13.94
C LEU A 526 4.08 38.09 15.17
N ALA A 527 4.98 39.07 15.00
CA ALA A 527 5.61 39.73 16.14
C ALA A 527 4.64 40.69 16.86
N TRP A 528 3.56 41.12 16.19
CA TRP A 528 2.50 41.87 16.85
C TRP A 528 1.63 40.96 17.75
N PRO A 529 1.44 41.31 19.04
CA PRO A 529 0.79 40.42 20.00
C PRO A 529 -0.63 40.00 19.61
N GLY A 530 -0.87 38.70 19.43
CA GLY A 530 -2.21 38.16 19.18
C GLY A 530 -2.73 38.36 17.75
N SER A 531 -1.88 38.75 16.80
CA SER A 531 -2.25 38.96 15.39
C SER A 531 -2.99 37.77 14.78
N LEU A 532 -2.42 36.56 14.90
CA LEU A 532 -3.02 35.34 14.39
C LEU A 532 -4.37 35.04 15.02
N ALA A 533 -4.48 35.16 16.35
CA ALA A 533 -5.72 34.91 17.08
C ALA A 533 -6.84 35.88 16.67
N LEU A 534 -6.52 37.17 16.47
CA LEU A 534 -7.50 38.15 15.99
C LEU A 534 -7.98 37.85 14.58
N ILE A 535 -7.07 37.48 13.68
CA ILE A 535 -7.40 37.12 12.29
C ILE A 535 -8.31 35.89 12.27
N VAL A 536 -7.95 34.84 13.01
CA VAL A 536 -8.73 33.61 13.12
C VAL A 536 -10.11 33.89 13.74
N TRP A 537 -10.18 34.72 14.78
CA TRP A 537 -11.45 35.11 15.39
C TRP A 537 -12.31 35.92 14.41
N GLY A 538 -11.72 36.81 13.63
CA GLY A 538 -12.43 37.55 12.58
C GLY A 538 -13.05 36.63 11.53
N ILE A 539 -12.31 35.60 11.10
CA ILE A 539 -12.79 34.54 10.21
C ILE A 539 -13.94 33.77 10.87
N HIS A 540 -13.83 33.44 12.15
CA HIS A 540 -14.85 32.71 12.90
C HIS A 540 -16.20 33.46 12.95
N GLN A 541 -16.13 34.79 13.01
CA GLN A 541 -17.29 35.68 13.04
C GLN A 541 -17.85 35.99 11.65
N GLU A 542 -17.02 35.95 10.60
CA GLU A 542 -17.42 36.27 9.22
C GLU A 542 -17.98 35.05 8.47
N TYR A 543 -17.54 33.84 8.83
CA TYR A 543 -17.98 32.59 8.20
C TYR A 543 -18.72 31.70 9.21
N SER A 544 -19.87 31.18 8.81
CA SER A 544 -20.79 30.43 9.68
C SER A 544 -20.43 28.96 9.86
N THR A 545 -19.82 28.32 8.87
CA THR A 545 -19.49 26.88 8.88
C THR A 545 -18.00 26.65 9.03
N ASP A 546 -17.62 25.54 9.67
CA ASP A 546 -16.20 25.18 9.88
C ASP A 546 -15.46 24.94 8.55
N ALA A 547 -16.13 24.36 7.56
CA ALA A 547 -15.56 24.20 6.21
C ALA A 547 -15.24 25.55 5.53
N MET A 548 -16.10 26.56 5.69
CA MET A 548 -15.83 27.90 5.14
C MET A 548 -14.73 28.62 5.92
N ARG A 549 -14.65 28.43 7.25
CA ARG A 549 -13.57 28.97 8.08
C ARG A 549 -12.22 28.39 7.68
N GLN A 550 -12.15 27.06 7.50
CA GLN A 550 -10.96 26.36 7.04
C GLN A 550 -10.53 26.85 5.66
N TYR A 551 -11.48 27.00 4.73
CA TYR A 551 -11.22 27.52 3.40
C TYR A 551 -10.71 28.97 3.42
N ALA A 552 -11.35 29.85 4.21
CA ALA A 552 -10.94 31.24 4.32
C ALA A 552 -9.53 31.36 4.91
N LEU A 553 -9.21 30.57 5.93
CA LEU A 553 -7.90 30.59 6.59
C LEU A 553 -6.80 30.01 5.69
N ALA A 554 -7.06 28.88 5.04
CA ALA A 554 -6.16 28.26 4.05
C ALA A 554 -5.86 29.23 2.90
N SER A 555 -6.89 29.88 2.37
CA SER A 555 -6.76 30.85 1.28
C SER A 555 -6.07 32.14 1.72
N LEU A 556 -6.26 32.57 2.97
CA LEU A 556 -5.66 33.78 3.50
C LEU A 556 -4.15 33.61 3.65
N PHE A 557 -3.70 32.51 4.23
CA PHE A 557 -2.28 32.28 4.52
C PHE A 557 -1.53 31.48 3.45
N GLY A 558 -2.23 30.96 2.43
CA GLY A 558 -1.61 30.11 1.42
C GLY A 558 -1.15 28.77 2.02
N ILE A 559 -1.89 28.26 3.00
CA ILE A 559 -1.57 27.03 3.73
C ILE A 559 -2.56 25.92 3.37
N GLU A 560 -2.15 24.67 3.55
CA GLU A 560 -2.99 23.50 3.31
C GLU A 560 -4.22 23.49 4.26
N ARG A 561 -5.33 22.91 3.79
CA ARG A 561 -6.61 22.92 4.54
C ARG A 561 -6.54 22.21 5.89
N TRP A 562 -5.74 21.16 6.02
CA TRP A 562 -5.55 20.46 7.29
C TRP A 562 -4.78 21.32 8.29
N LYS A 563 -3.72 22.02 7.86
CA LYS A 563 -3.01 23.03 8.68
C LYS A 563 -3.96 24.14 9.14
N ALA A 564 -4.89 24.56 8.27
CA ALA A 564 -5.93 25.52 8.61
C ALA A 564 -6.99 24.96 9.59
N HIS A 565 -7.36 23.69 9.47
CA HIS A 565 -8.25 23.00 10.40
C HIS A 565 -7.64 22.95 11.80
N ASP A 566 -6.40 22.48 11.90
CA ASP A 566 -5.68 22.36 13.16
C ASP A 566 -5.41 23.72 13.80
N LEU A 567 -5.10 24.74 12.99
CA LEU A 567 -4.94 26.11 13.48
C LEU A 567 -6.25 26.73 13.98
N LEU A 568 -7.40 26.35 13.39
CA LEU A 568 -8.72 26.72 13.92
C LEU A 568 -9.02 26.02 15.24
N MET A 569 -8.70 24.72 15.35
CA MET A 569 -8.89 23.95 16.59
C MET A 569 -8.02 24.49 17.73
N LEU A 570 -6.74 24.74 17.45
CA LEU A 570 -5.75 25.27 18.39
C LEU A 570 -6.13 26.67 18.93
N VAL A 571 -6.76 27.51 18.10
CA VAL A 571 -7.27 28.82 18.54
C VAL A 571 -8.64 28.71 19.23
N ARG A 572 -9.48 27.76 18.82
CA ARG A 572 -10.80 27.50 19.43
C ARG A 572 -10.68 27.01 20.87
N GLU A 573 -9.73 26.13 21.16
CA GLU A 573 -9.47 25.58 22.51
C GLU A 573 -8.99 26.65 23.52
N ARG A 574 -8.57 27.84 23.07
CA ARG A 574 -8.04 28.90 23.94
C ARG A 574 -8.82 30.21 23.93
N CYS A 575 -9.64 30.46 22.90
CA CYS A 575 -10.39 31.71 22.77
C CYS A 575 -11.92 31.56 22.96
N MET A 576 -12.45 30.33 22.96
CA MET A 576 -13.82 29.99 23.37
C MET A 576 -13.79 29.27 24.72
#